data_AF-A0A0U5F6U5-F1
#
_entry.id   AF-A0A0U5F6U5-F1
#
_cell.length_a   1.000
_cell.length_b   1.000
_cell.length_c   1.000
_cell.angle_alpha   90.00
_cell.angle_beta   90.00
_cell.angle_gamma   90.00
#
_symmetry.space_group_name_H-M   'P 1'
#
loop_
_entity.id
_entity.type
_entity.pdbx_description
1 polymer ?
#
loop_
_entity_poly.entity_id
_entity_poly.type
_entity_poly.pdbx_seq_one_letter_code
_entity_poly.pdbx_strand_id
1 'polypeptide(L)'
;MNALAQLGMVSELPSNNQAISVPVSFEDEDRKDYFVEKDGEKFAGTHLLVDMWGATNLDDPAKIDSTLCEAALAAGATILHSHFHHFTPNGGVSGVVVLAESHISIHTWPERNFAAVDIFMCGACDPHLAIPVMQRLFQAEQLDVSEERRGRVQS
;
A
#
# COMPACT_ATOMS: atom_id res chain seq x y z
N MET A 1 26.77 -14.28 4.16
CA MET A 1 26.65 -12.98 3.47
C MET A 1 25.20 -12.80 3.08
N ASN A 2 24.55 -11.75 3.58
CA ASN A 2 23.09 -11.60 3.56
C ASN A 2 22.65 -11.01 2.20
N ALA A 3 21.80 -11.72 1.45
CA ALA A 3 21.36 -11.34 0.10
C ALA A 3 20.67 -9.96 0.06
N LEU A 4 20.14 -9.51 1.19
CA LEU A 4 19.51 -8.20 1.37
C LEU A 4 20.48 -7.01 1.22
N ALA A 5 21.77 -7.19 1.52
CA ALA A 5 22.77 -6.12 1.39
C ALA A 5 23.17 -5.86 -0.08
N GLN A 6 23.02 -6.86 -0.97
CA GLN A 6 23.35 -6.73 -2.39
C GLN A 6 22.29 -5.99 -3.21
N LEU A 7 21.08 -5.80 -2.65
CA LEU A 7 19.95 -5.19 -3.34
C LEU A 7 19.70 -3.71 -2.93
N GLY A 8 20.60 -3.11 -2.14
CA GLY A 8 20.42 -1.73 -1.67
C GLY A 8 19.22 -1.52 -0.74
N MET A 9 18.62 -2.60 -0.20
CA MET A 9 17.39 -2.55 0.62
C MET A 9 17.66 -2.40 2.13
N VAL A 10 18.75 -1.75 2.53
CA VAL A 10 19.07 -1.53 3.93
C VAL A 10 19.00 -0.03 4.21
N SER A 11 17.96 0.40 4.93
CA SER A 11 17.97 1.72 5.58
C SER A 11 19.13 1.72 6.58
N GLU A 12 20.06 2.68 6.48
CA GLU A 12 21.19 2.81 7.42
C GLU A 12 20.76 3.17 8.85
N LEU A 13 19.47 3.41 9.08
CA LEU A 13 18.90 3.70 10.38
C LEU A 13 17.72 2.76 10.67
N PRO A 14 17.76 1.92 11.71
CA PRO A 14 16.55 1.30 12.24
C PRO A 14 15.65 2.39 12.81
N SER A 15 14.36 2.35 12.48
CA SER A 15 13.35 3.16 13.16
C SER A 15 13.36 2.81 14.65
N ASN A 16 13.63 3.80 15.51
CA ASN A 16 13.66 3.61 16.95
C ASN A 16 12.24 3.46 17.52
N ASN A 17 11.59 2.31 17.28
CA ASN A 17 10.36 1.94 17.98
C ASN A 17 10.73 1.42 19.38
N GLN A 18 11.14 2.32 20.27
CA GLN A 18 11.22 2.02 21.69
C GLN A 18 9.80 2.05 22.27
N ALA A 19 9.26 0.86 22.47
CA ALA A 19 8.07 0.66 23.28
C ALA A 19 8.34 1.12 24.71
N ILE A 20 7.79 2.28 25.09
CA ILE A 20 7.67 2.66 26.49
C ILE A 20 6.48 1.85 27.04
N SER A 21 6.78 0.81 27.82
CA SER A 21 5.77 0.02 28.53
C SER A 21 5.25 0.82 29.73
N VAL A 22 4.18 1.59 29.53
CA VAL A 22 3.36 2.11 30.64
C VAL A 22 2.21 1.11 30.85
N PRO A 23 1.98 0.59 32.06
CA PRO A 23 0.80 -0.22 32.33
C PRO A 23 -0.38 0.73 32.44
N VAL A 24 -1.19 0.82 31.39
CA VAL A 24 -2.42 1.60 31.42
C VAL A 24 -3.58 0.64 31.44
N SER A 25 -4.29 0.63 32.57
CA SER A 25 -5.64 0.07 32.68
C SER A 25 -6.58 0.97 31.88
N PHE A 26 -6.99 0.53 30.70
CA PHE A 26 -8.01 1.22 29.92
C PHE A 26 -9.35 0.53 30.13
N GLU A 27 -10.28 1.26 30.72
CA GLU A 27 -11.71 0.93 30.72
C GLU A 27 -12.22 0.99 29.26
N ASP A 28 -12.93 -0.05 28.83
CA ASP A 28 -13.24 -0.39 27.43
C ASP A 28 -14.43 0.38 26.79
N GLU A 29 -14.86 1.53 27.34
CA GLU A 29 -16.15 2.14 26.93
C GLU A 29 -16.12 2.99 25.64
N ASP A 30 -14.95 3.33 25.07
CA ASP A 30 -14.86 4.24 23.90
C ASP A 30 -14.16 3.65 22.65
N ARG A 31 -13.87 2.34 22.63
CA ARG A 31 -13.20 1.72 21.47
C ARG A 31 -14.20 1.51 20.33
N LYS A 32 -14.16 2.40 19.33
CA LYS A 32 -14.93 2.26 18.10
C LYS A 32 -14.49 1.02 17.32
N ASP A 33 -15.45 0.18 16.95
CA ASP A 33 -15.26 -0.94 16.04
C ASP A 33 -15.34 -0.43 14.60
N TYR A 34 -14.20 -0.43 13.90
CA TYR A 34 -14.09 0.02 12.51
C TYR A 34 -14.23 -1.11 11.49
N PHE A 35 -14.61 -2.32 11.92
CA PHE A 35 -14.91 -3.39 10.98
C PHE A 35 -16.09 -3.01 10.11
N VAL A 36 -15.99 -3.41 8.84
CA VAL A 36 -17.03 -3.20 7.84
C VAL A 36 -17.83 -4.49 7.65
N GLU A 37 -19.13 -4.31 7.39
CA GLU A 37 -20.02 -5.39 6.99
C GLU A 37 -20.37 -5.23 5.51
N LYS A 38 -19.97 -6.21 4.68
CA LYS A 38 -20.23 -6.23 3.23
C LYS A 38 -20.44 -7.67 2.79
N ASP A 39 -21.44 -7.88 1.94
CA ASP A 39 -21.80 -9.21 1.39
C ASP A 39 -22.05 -10.29 2.46
N GLY A 40 -22.50 -9.88 3.65
CA GLY A 40 -22.74 -10.78 4.79
C GLY A 40 -21.49 -11.18 5.58
N GLU A 41 -20.31 -10.64 5.23
CA GLU A 41 -19.07 -10.82 5.97
C GLU A 41 -18.73 -9.57 6.79
N LYS A 42 -18.26 -9.76 8.03
CA LYS A 42 -17.67 -8.70 8.85
C LYS A 42 -16.14 -8.82 8.84
N PHE A 43 -15.43 -7.77 8.44
CA PHE A 43 -13.97 -7.79 8.30
C PHE A 43 -13.35 -6.40 8.50
N ALA A 44 -12.05 -6.32 8.74
CA ALA A 44 -11.35 -5.07 9.06
C ALA A 44 -11.15 -4.17 7.82
N GLY A 45 -10.86 -4.75 6.65
CA GLY A 45 -10.70 -4.00 5.42
C GLY A 45 -10.46 -4.89 4.19
N THR A 46 -10.38 -4.25 3.03
CA THR A 46 -10.20 -4.90 1.72
C THR A 46 -8.78 -4.65 1.24
N HIS A 47 -8.08 -5.71 0.88
CA HIS A 47 -6.70 -5.64 0.39
C HIS A 47 -6.61 -6.16 -1.03
N LEU A 48 -6.28 -5.29 -1.97
CA LEU A 48 -6.00 -5.68 -3.35
C LEU A 48 -4.50 -5.88 -3.53
N LEU A 49 -4.12 -7.01 -4.11
CA LEU A 49 -2.78 -7.29 -4.60
C LEU A 49 -2.85 -7.18 -6.13
N VAL A 50 -2.13 -6.22 -6.69
CA VAL A 50 -2.22 -5.85 -8.10
C VAL A 50 -0.86 -6.00 -8.76
N ASP A 51 -0.78 -6.96 -9.68
CA ASP A 51 0.38 -7.17 -10.53
C ASP A 51 0.12 -6.50 -11.89
N MET A 52 1.02 -5.58 -12.27
CA MET A 52 0.97 -4.81 -13.52
C MET A 52 2.09 -5.27 -14.46
N TRP A 53 1.74 -6.00 -15.52
CA TRP A 53 2.68 -6.47 -16.54
C TRP A 53 2.63 -5.60 -17.81
N GLY A 54 3.77 -5.41 -18.46
CA GLY A 54 3.88 -4.49 -19.61
C GLY A 54 3.74 -3.02 -19.21
N ALA A 55 4.02 -2.69 -17.95
CA ALA A 55 3.89 -1.33 -17.42
C ALA A 55 5.05 -0.40 -17.87
N THR A 56 4.73 0.89 -17.91
CA THR A 56 5.62 2.01 -18.26
C THR A 56 5.62 3.06 -17.13
N ASN A 57 6.48 4.08 -17.21
CA ASN A 57 6.60 5.13 -16.18
C ASN A 57 6.94 4.58 -14.77
N LEU A 58 7.88 3.63 -14.73
CA LEU A 58 8.24 2.85 -13.55
C LEU A 58 9.45 3.43 -12.78
N ASP A 59 10.07 4.50 -13.26
CA ASP A 59 11.37 5.01 -12.78
C ASP A 59 11.34 6.48 -12.33
N ASP A 60 10.14 7.07 -12.19
CA ASP A 60 9.96 8.45 -11.74
C ASP A 60 9.20 8.47 -10.41
N PRO A 61 9.91 8.52 -9.26
CA PRO A 61 9.29 8.50 -7.93
C PRO A 61 8.26 9.61 -7.72
N ALA A 62 8.45 10.79 -8.33
CA ALA A 62 7.53 11.91 -8.14
C ALA A 62 6.21 11.69 -8.89
N LYS A 63 6.26 11.14 -10.10
CA LYS A 63 5.04 10.74 -10.83
C LYS A 63 4.31 9.60 -10.13
N ILE A 64 5.06 8.62 -9.63
CA ILE A 64 4.49 7.50 -8.89
C ILE A 64 3.82 8.00 -7.60
N ASP A 65 4.50 8.83 -6.79
CA ASP A 65 3.94 9.43 -5.57
C ASP A 65 2.63 10.19 -5.84
N SER A 66 2.66 11.12 -6.81
CA SER A 66 1.47 11.89 -7.16
C SER A 66 0.29 11.00 -7.61
N THR A 67 0.57 9.94 -8.36
CA THR A 67 -0.45 8.99 -8.85
C THR A 67 -1.02 8.14 -7.73
N LEU A 68 -0.19 7.64 -6.81
CA LEU A 68 -0.66 6.85 -5.67
C LEU A 68 -1.44 7.71 -4.67
N CYS A 69 -1.03 8.97 -4.47
CA CYS A 69 -1.81 9.93 -3.68
C CYS A 69 -3.17 10.23 -4.34
N GLU A 70 -3.21 10.46 -5.65
CA GLU A 70 -4.48 10.62 -6.38
C GLU A 70 -5.37 9.38 -6.26
N ALA A 71 -4.78 8.19 -6.36
CA ALA A 71 -5.48 6.92 -6.24
C ALA A 71 -6.08 6.72 -4.84
N ALA A 72 -5.35 7.08 -3.79
CA ALA A 72 -5.84 7.07 -2.41
C ALA A 72 -7.03 8.03 -2.23
N LEU A 73 -6.92 9.26 -2.75
CA LEU A 73 -8.01 10.25 -2.66
C LEU A 73 -9.26 9.81 -3.44
N ALA A 74 -9.08 9.24 -4.64
CA ALA A 74 -10.18 8.73 -5.45
C ALA A 74 -10.94 7.59 -4.74
N ALA A 75 -10.24 6.78 -3.95
CA ALA A 75 -10.81 5.71 -3.14
C ALA A 75 -11.42 6.18 -1.80
N GLY A 76 -11.38 7.49 -1.51
CA GLY A 76 -11.92 8.08 -0.29
C GLY A 76 -11.01 7.96 0.93
N ALA A 77 -9.75 7.57 0.75
CA ALA A 77 -8.81 7.42 1.86
C ALA A 77 -8.24 8.76 2.33
N THR A 78 -7.91 8.83 3.62
CA THR A 78 -7.16 9.94 4.20
C THR A 78 -5.68 9.61 4.21
N ILE A 79 -4.88 10.43 3.50
CA ILE A 79 -3.43 10.31 3.44
C ILE A 79 -2.80 10.94 4.68
N LEU A 80 -1.87 10.23 5.32
CA LEU A 80 -1.06 10.76 6.41
C LEU A 80 0.29 11.29 5.91
N HIS A 81 1.02 10.47 5.14
CA HIS A 81 2.30 10.81 4.52
C HIS A 81 2.68 9.77 3.47
N SER A 82 3.66 10.08 2.62
CA SER A 82 4.22 9.16 1.64
C SER A 82 5.75 9.14 1.68
N HIS A 83 6.33 8.00 1.34
CA HIS A 83 7.78 7.78 1.31
C HIS A 83 8.17 6.93 0.10
N PHE A 84 9.18 7.38 -0.65
CA PHE A 84 9.66 6.72 -1.84
C PHE A 84 11.19 6.63 -1.85
N HIS A 85 11.71 5.52 -2.36
CA HIS A 85 13.12 5.29 -2.59
C HIS A 85 13.35 4.92 -4.05
N HIS A 86 14.31 5.60 -4.69
CA HIS A 86 14.70 5.36 -6.07
C HIS A 86 16.02 4.59 -6.10
N PHE A 87 16.01 3.40 -6.71
CA PHE A 87 17.15 2.51 -6.82
C PHE A 87 17.93 2.71 -8.11
N THR A 88 19.26 2.68 -7.99
CA THR A 88 20.19 2.67 -9.13
C THR A 88 20.86 1.29 -9.26
N PRO A 89 21.29 0.85 -10.46
CA PRO A 89 21.25 1.59 -11.72
C PRO A 89 19.95 1.40 -12.53
N ASN A 90 19.10 0.45 -12.17
CA ASN A 90 17.96 0.06 -13.00
C ASN A 90 16.75 1.00 -12.92
N GLY A 91 16.74 1.96 -12.00
CA GLY A 91 15.67 2.96 -11.87
C GLY A 91 14.44 2.48 -11.10
N GLY A 92 14.45 1.29 -10.49
CA GLY A 92 13.31 0.79 -9.73
C GLY A 92 12.93 1.71 -8.57
N VAL A 93 11.66 1.71 -8.20
CA VAL A 93 11.10 2.52 -7.12
C VAL A 93 10.38 1.62 -6.14
N SER A 94 10.68 1.79 -4.84
CA SER A 94 9.85 1.29 -3.75
C SER A 94 9.16 2.47 -3.09
N GLY A 95 7.86 2.35 -2.84
CA GLY A 95 7.08 3.44 -2.26
C GLY A 95 5.95 2.96 -1.36
N VAL A 96 5.58 3.81 -0.42
CA VAL A 96 4.40 3.63 0.42
C VAL A 96 3.69 4.96 0.66
N VAL A 97 2.38 4.96 0.48
CA VAL A 97 1.46 6.01 0.93
C VAL A 97 0.76 5.47 2.16
N VAL A 98 1.06 6.05 3.32
CA VAL A 98 0.47 5.68 4.60
C VAL A 98 -0.88 6.39 4.74
N LEU A 99 -1.92 5.61 4.96
CA LEU A 99 -3.30 6.08 5.14
C LEU A 99 -3.67 6.03 6.63
N ALA A 100 -4.77 6.66 7.02
CA ALA A 100 -5.20 6.75 8.42
C ALA A 100 -5.17 5.40 9.18
N GLU A 101 -5.51 4.29 8.50
CA GLU A 101 -5.57 2.94 9.10
C GLU A 101 -5.06 1.83 8.15
N SER A 102 -4.35 2.18 7.08
CA SER A 102 -3.97 1.24 6.02
C SER A 102 -2.86 1.83 5.11
N HIS A 103 -2.68 1.32 3.88
CA HIS A 103 -1.60 1.78 2.99
C HIS A 103 -1.87 1.46 1.52
N ILE A 104 -1.19 2.21 0.65
CA ILE A 104 -0.86 1.77 -0.71
C ILE A 104 0.66 1.61 -0.79
N SER A 105 1.17 0.44 -1.16
CA SER A 105 2.60 0.26 -1.46
C SER A 105 2.85 -0.16 -2.89
N ILE A 106 4.01 0.19 -3.42
CA ILE A 106 4.45 -0.16 -4.77
C ILE A 106 5.91 -0.59 -4.79
N HIS A 107 6.20 -1.59 -5.61
CA HIS A 107 7.54 -1.97 -6.02
C HIS A 107 7.59 -2.11 -7.53
N THR A 108 8.56 -1.47 -8.18
CA THR A 108 8.68 -1.49 -9.64
C THR A 108 9.99 -2.11 -10.11
N TRP A 109 9.93 -2.84 -11.22
CA TRP A 109 11.06 -3.39 -11.96
C TRP A 109 11.00 -2.89 -13.41
N PRO A 110 11.56 -1.69 -13.71
CA PRO A 110 11.57 -1.14 -15.06
C PRO A 110 12.14 -2.09 -16.11
N GLU A 111 13.17 -2.86 -15.75
CA GLU A 111 13.83 -3.85 -16.62
C GLU A 111 12.96 -5.07 -16.97
N ARG A 112 11.82 -5.22 -16.30
CA ARG A 112 10.81 -6.27 -16.55
C ARG A 112 9.46 -5.70 -16.98
N ASN A 113 9.34 -4.38 -17.12
CA ASN A 113 8.05 -3.71 -17.33
C ASN A 113 7.00 -4.18 -16.32
N PHE A 114 7.40 -4.30 -15.05
CA PHE A 114 6.59 -4.89 -14.00
C PHE A 114 6.46 -3.96 -12.79
N ALA A 115 5.27 -3.92 -12.20
CA ALA A 115 5.06 -3.33 -10.88
C ALA A 115 4.10 -4.19 -10.05
N ALA A 116 4.43 -4.37 -8.78
CA ALA A 116 3.56 -4.96 -7.78
C ALA A 116 3.01 -3.84 -6.89
N VAL A 117 1.71 -3.81 -6.68
CA VAL A 117 1.02 -2.81 -5.86
C VAL A 117 0.11 -3.50 -4.85
N ASP A 118 0.22 -3.09 -3.59
CA ASP A 118 -0.68 -3.46 -2.51
C ASP A 118 -1.59 -2.27 -2.23
N ILE A 119 -2.92 -2.47 -2.26
CA ILE A 119 -3.93 -1.44 -1.96
C ILE A 119 -4.76 -1.96 -0.81
N PHE A 120 -4.35 -1.64 0.42
CA PHE A 120 -5.10 -1.99 1.61
C PHE A 120 -5.92 -0.79 2.05
N MET A 121 -7.23 -0.96 2.20
CA MET A 121 -8.11 0.11 2.70
C MET A 121 -9.17 -0.44 3.66
N CYS A 122 -9.50 0.38 4.67
CA CYS A 122 -10.46 0.08 5.72
C CYS A 122 -11.65 1.05 5.67
N GLY A 123 -12.71 0.74 6.43
CA GLY A 123 -13.89 1.60 6.54
C GLY A 123 -14.66 1.75 5.22
N ALA A 124 -15.19 2.94 4.96
CA ALA A 124 -16.02 3.24 3.79
C ALA A 124 -15.23 3.44 2.47
N CYS A 125 -13.91 3.22 2.48
CA CYS A 125 -13.07 3.38 1.30
C CYS A 125 -13.32 2.25 0.29
N ASP A 126 -13.20 2.56 -1.00
CA ASP A 126 -13.29 1.57 -2.08
C ASP A 126 -11.94 1.44 -2.82
N PRO A 127 -11.11 0.43 -2.50
CA PRO A 127 -9.79 0.29 -3.11
C PRO A 127 -9.84 0.03 -4.62
N HIS A 128 -10.98 -0.42 -5.19
CA HIS A 128 -11.09 -0.61 -6.64
C HIS A 128 -11.03 0.70 -7.42
N LEU A 129 -11.41 1.82 -6.79
CA LEU A 129 -11.33 3.15 -7.40
C LEU A 129 -9.89 3.64 -7.60
N ALA A 130 -8.92 3.03 -6.93
CA ALA A 130 -7.50 3.34 -7.11
C ALA A 130 -6.96 2.79 -8.45
N ILE A 131 -7.47 1.66 -8.94
CA ILE A 131 -6.95 0.96 -10.13
C ILE A 131 -7.00 1.84 -11.39
N PRO A 132 -8.13 2.47 -11.77
CA PRO A 132 -8.19 3.30 -12.97
C PRO A 132 -7.23 4.49 -12.92
N VAL A 133 -6.95 5.04 -11.74
CA VAL A 133 -5.99 6.13 -11.57
C VAL A 133 -4.58 5.66 -11.93
N MET A 134 -4.16 4.52 -11.36
CA MET A 134 -2.85 3.93 -11.64
C MET A 134 -2.69 3.48 -13.10
N GLN A 135 -3.75 2.94 -13.70
CA GLN A 135 -3.73 2.53 -15.12
C GLN A 135 -3.43 3.70 -16.08
N ARG A 136 -3.82 4.94 -15.74
CA ARG A 136 -3.50 6.11 -16.56
C ARG A 136 -2.00 6.41 -16.63
N LEU A 137 -1.27 6.20 -15.52
CA LEU A 137 0.18 6.39 -15.49
C LEU A 137 0.90 5.18 -16.05
N PHE A 138 0.63 3.99 -15.52
CA PHE A 138 1.46 2.82 -15.79
C PHE A 138 1.16 2.17 -17.13
N GLN A 139 -0.05 2.36 -17.67
CA GLN A 139 -0.45 1.85 -18.99
C GLN A 139 -0.13 0.36 -19.17
N ALA A 140 -0.29 -0.43 -18.11
CA ALA A 140 0.03 -1.85 -18.11
C ALA A 140 -0.79 -2.60 -19.18
N GLU A 141 -0.14 -3.53 -19.88
CA GLU A 141 -0.78 -4.36 -20.90
C GLU A 141 -1.67 -5.44 -20.27
N GLN A 142 -1.26 -5.95 -19.10
CA GLN A 142 -2.01 -6.94 -18.32
C GLN A 142 -2.06 -6.52 -16.85
N LEU A 143 -3.24 -6.71 -16.26
CA LEU A 143 -3.53 -6.41 -14.86
C LEU A 143 -4.06 -7.68 -14.19
N ASP A 144 -3.31 -8.22 -13.23
CA ASP A 144 -3.77 -9.34 -12.40
C ASP A 144 -4.11 -8.81 -11.00
N VAL A 145 -5.36 -8.98 -10.58
CA VAL A 145 -5.87 -8.43 -9.31
C VAL A 145 -6.37 -9.59 -8.43
N SER A 146 -5.80 -9.71 -7.24
CA SER A 146 -6.30 -10.58 -6.18
C SER A 146 -6.88 -9.74 -5.05
N GLU A 147 -8.06 -10.10 -4.53
CA GLU A 147 -8.71 -9.41 -3.41
C GLU A 147 -8.74 -10.30 -2.17
N GLU A 148 -8.34 -9.73 -1.03
CA GLU A 148 -8.39 -10.37 0.28
C GLU A 148 -9.14 -9.51 1.30
N ARG A 149 -10.14 -10.11 1.96
CA ARG A 149 -10.76 -9.51 3.16
C ARG A 149 -9.87 -9.76 4.37
N ARG A 150 -9.35 -8.69 4.97
CA ARG A 150 -8.43 -8.76 6.11
C ARG A 150 -9.22 -8.81 7.41
N GLY A 151 -8.82 -9.70 8.33
CA GLY A 151 -9.44 -9.79 9.66
C GLY A 151 -10.91 -10.20 9.60
N ARG A 152 -11.28 -11.25 8.88
CA ARG A 152 -12.66 -11.76 8.86
C ARG A 152 -13.06 -12.28 10.24
N VAL A 153 -14.26 -11.94 10.69
CA VAL A 153 -14.89 -12.53 11.87
C VAL A 153 -15.86 -13.60 11.38
N GLN A 154 -15.67 -14.84 11.85
CA GLN A 154 -16.65 -15.89 11.61
C GLN A 154 -17.87 -15.63 12.50
N SER A 155 -19.04 -15.55 11.88
CA SER A 155 -20.34 -15.59 12.57
C SER A 155 -20.60 -16.96 13.18
#